data_AF-A0A623H6B4-F1
#
_entry.id   AF-A0A623H6B4-F1
#
_cell.length_a   1.000
_cell.length_b   1.000
_cell.length_c   1.000
_cell.angle_alpha   90.00
_cell.angle_beta   90.00
_cell.angle_gamma   90.00
#
_symmetry.space_group_name_H-M   'P 1'
#
loop_
_entity.id
_entity.type
_entity.pdbx_description
1 polymer ?
#
loop_
_entity_poly.entity_id
_entity_poly.type
_entity_poly.pdbx_seq_one_letter_code
_entity_poly.pdbx_strand_id
1 'polypeptide(L)'
;LKAGVIKSNTEIATIAVSSVAAKQFAIAADFKAKNVMNGDTWTLYGKNTGKGIKVYFYGETTSPKGNVNYNGHQWIIYDINDKLGVKLAGDQNVPADVFPMTVNIAAYQA
;
A
#
# COMPACT_ATOMS: atom_id res chain seq x y z
N LEU A 1 16.39 2.02 4.45
CA LEU A 1 16.37 3.13 3.46
C LEU A 1 17.24 4.28 3.97
N LYS A 2 17.76 5.13 3.08
CA LYS A 2 18.48 6.36 3.45
C LYS A 2 17.63 7.58 3.08
N ALA A 3 17.72 8.65 3.87
CA ALA A 3 17.08 9.92 3.56
C ALA A 3 17.71 10.60 2.33
N GLY A 4 17.03 11.61 1.79
CA GLY A 4 17.41 12.36 0.60
C GLY A 4 16.53 12.02 -0.60
N VAL A 5 17.05 12.26 -1.80
CA VAL A 5 16.33 11.94 -3.04
C VAL A 5 16.32 10.43 -3.24
N ILE A 6 15.12 9.84 -3.17
CA ILE A 6 14.88 8.42 -3.43
C ILE A 6 14.11 8.30 -4.74
N LYS A 7 14.49 7.33 -5.56
CA LYS A 7 13.90 7.09 -6.87
C LYS A 7 12.48 6.55 -6.79
N SER A 8 11.67 6.91 -7.79
CA SER A 8 10.36 6.32 -8.03
C SER A 8 10.44 4.80 -8.04
N ASN A 9 9.37 4.15 -7.57
CA ASN A 9 9.25 2.70 -7.50
C ASN A 9 10.26 2.00 -6.57
N THR A 10 11.05 2.76 -5.80
CA THR A 10 11.85 2.17 -4.72
C THR A 10 10.92 1.51 -3.72
N GLU A 11 11.12 0.21 -3.51
CA GLU A 11 10.37 -0.56 -2.55
C GLU A 11 10.80 -0.22 -1.11
N ILE A 12 9.81 -0.01 -0.25
CA ILE A 12 10.01 0.38 1.14
C ILE A 12 9.46 -0.66 2.12
N ALA A 13 8.56 -1.52 1.67
CA ALA A 13 8.01 -2.65 2.40
C ALA A 13 7.41 -3.67 1.43
N THR A 14 7.21 -4.89 1.91
CA THR A 14 6.53 -5.96 1.17
C THR A 14 5.37 -6.46 2.02
N ILE A 15 4.20 -6.67 1.40
CA ILE A 15 3.02 -7.26 2.00
C ILE A 15 2.90 -8.68 1.45
N ALA A 16 2.93 -9.66 2.35
CA ALA A 16 2.74 -11.08 2.02
C ALA A 16 1.58 -11.62 2.86
N VAL A 17 0.56 -12.18 2.18
CA VAL A 17 -0.65 -12.72 2.82
C VAL A 17 -0.74 -14.21 2.50
N SER A 18 -0.80 -15.04 3.53
CA SER A 18 -1.02 -16.48 3.41
C SER A 18 -2.30 -16.89 4.14
N SER A 19 -2.98 -17.90 3.61
CA SER A 19 -4.19 -18.48 4.20
C SER A 19 -4.36 -19.91 3.69
N VAL A 20 -4.91 -20.78 4.53
CA VAL A 20 -5.32 -22.14 4.15
C VAL A 20 -6.81 -22.23 3.79
N ALA A 21 -7.59 -21.19 4.09
CA ALA A 21 -9.04 -21.18 3.93
C ALA A 21 -9.52 -20.25 2.82
N ALA A 22 -8.91 -19.07 2.70
CA ALA A 22 -9.23 -18.11 1.66
C ALA A 22 -8.40 -18.36 0.40
N LYS A 23 -9.00 -18.15 -0.78
CA LYS A 23 -8.27 -18.15 -2.06
C LYS A 23 -7.78 -16.76 -2.45
N GLN A 24 -8.47 -15.72 -1.98
CA GLN A 24 -8.20 -14.33 -2.31
C GLN A 24 -8.23 -13.46 -1.06
N PHE A 25 -7.54 -12.34 -1.13
CA PHE A 25 -7.64 -11.28 -0.14
C PHE A 25 -7.96 -9.96 -0.83
N ALA A 26 -8.69 -9.12 -0.10
CA ALA A 26 -8.92 -7.73 -0.44
C ALA A 26 -8.00 -6.87 0.42
N ILE A 27 -7.35 -5.88 -0.18
CA ILE A 27 -6.53 -4.89 0.50
C ILE A 27 -7.00 -3.47 0.18
N ALA A 28 -6.96 -2.61 1.18
CA ALA A 28 -7.17 -1.19 1.03
C ALA A 28 -6.09 -0.40 1.77
N ALA A 29 -5.82 0.82 1.32
CA ALA A 29 -5.06 1.78 2.10
C ALA A 29 -5.71 2.01 3.48
N ASP A 30 -4.97 2.63 4.41
CA ASP A 30 -5.54 3.06 5.69
C ASP A 30 -6.80 3.89 5.47
N PHE A 31 -7.91 3.55 6.14
CA PHE A 31 -9.17 4.28 6.04
C PHE A 31 -9.08 5.71 6.57
N LYS A 32 -8.05 6.00 7.38
CA LYS A 32 -7.71 7.33 7.87
C LYS A 32 -6.65 8.04 7.02
N ALA A 33 -6.16 7.40 5.95
CA ALA A 33 -5.18 8.02 5.06
C ALA A 33 -5.75 9.26 4.38
N LYS A 34 -4.88 10.23 4.13
CA LYS A 34 -5.20 11.43 3.35
C LYS A 34 -4.74 11.25 1.91
N ASN A 35 -5.43 11.92 1.00
CA ASN A 35 -5.10 11.96 -0.42
C ASN A 35 -5.01 10.56 -1.06
N VAL A 36 -5.94 9.67 -0.70
CA VAL A 36 -6.03 8.36 -1.32
C VAL A 36 -6.43 8.54 -2.78
N MET A 37 -5.70 7.93 -3.70
CA MET A 37 -5.94 7.94 -5.14
C MET A 37 -5.98 6.49 -5.62
N ASN A 38 -6.96 6.16 -6.47
CA ASN A 38 -7.13 4.83 -7.08
C ASN A 38 -7.20 3.64 -6.09
N GLY A 39 -7.44 3.91 -4.79
CA GLY A 39 -7.51 2.90 -3.74
C GLY A 39 -6.16 2.32 -3.28
N ASP A 40 -5.09 2.52 -4.05
CA ASP A 40 -3.76 1.94 -3.82
C ASP A 40 -2.67 2.94 -3.47
N THR A 41 -2.91 4.24 -3.68
CA THR A 41 -1.88 5.28 -3.52
C THR A 41 -2.31 6.27 -2.45
N TRP A 42 -1.45 6.55 -1.46
CA TRP A 42 -1.78 7.46 -0.37
C TRP A 42 -0.54 8.16 0.21
N THR A 43 -0.78 9.13 1.12
CA THR A 43 0.31 9.88 1.78
C THR A 43 0.55 9.34 3.19
N LEU A 44 1.81 8.99 3.51
CA LEU A 44 2.29 8.73 4.86
C LEU A 44 2.93 10.00 5.43
N TYR A 45 2.70 10.28 6.71
CA TYR A 45 3.27 11.46 7.38
C TYR A 45 4.30 11.03 8.43
N GLY A 46 5.48 11.65 8.38
CA GLY A 46 6.56 11.37 9.32
C GLY A 46 6.19 11.83 10.74
N LYS A 47 6.51 10.99 11.75
CA LYS A 47 6.16 11.26 13.16
C LYS A 47 6.80 12.53 13.70
N ASN A 48 8.03 12.82 13.28
CA ASN A 48 8.82 13.90 13.88
C ASN A 48 8.74 15.20 13.06
N THR A 49 8.74 15.10 11.74
CA THR A 49 8.78 16.27 10.84
C THR A 49 7.39 16.66 10.32
N GLY A 50 6.40 15.77 10.40
CA GLY A 50 5.08 15.96 9.79
C GLY A 50 5.10 16.02 8.25
N LYS A 51 6.24 15.80 7.60
CA LYS A 51 6.36 15.82 6.14
C LYS A 51 5.71 14.57 5.54
N GLY A 52 5.05 14.75 4.39
CA GLY A 52 4.38 13.69 3.67
C GLY A 52 5.30 13.01 2.64
N ILE A 53 5.20 11.69 2.53
CA ILE A 53 5.69 10.91 1.39
C ILE A 53 4.51 10.18 0.74
N LYS A 54 4.49 10.13 -0.58
CA LYS A 54 3.48 9.38 -1.33
C LYS A 54 3.95 7.97 -1.58
N VAL A 55 3.10 7.00 -1.24
CA VAL A 55 3.37 5.58 -1.42
C VAL A 55 2.22 4.94 -2.16
N TYR A 56 2.48 3.80 -2.78
CA TYR A 56 1.44 2.94 -3.32
C TYR A 56 1.79 1.47 -3.08
N PHE A 57 0.80 0.58 -3.04
CA PHE A 57 1.03 -0.86 -3.13
C PHE A 57 0.65 -1.38 -4.51
N TYR A 58 1.39 -2.37 -5.02
CA TYR A 58 0.99 -3.11 -6.22
C TYR A 58 1.63 -4.50 -6.22
N GLY A 59 1.03 -5.46 -6.94
CA GLY A 59 1.58 -6.81 -7.07
C GLY A 59 2.93 -6.79 -7.77
N GLU A 60 3.92 -7.49 -7.21
CA GLU A 60 5.28 -7.48 -7.75
C GLU A 60 5.35 -8.14 -9.14
N THR A 61 4.68 -9.28 -9.28
CA THR A 61 4.61 -10.08 -10.50
C THR A 61 3.17 -10.42 -10.90
N THR A 62 2.19 -9.92 -10.15
CA THR A 62 0.78 -10.26 -10.32
C THR A 62 -0.07 -9.01 -10.47
N SER A 63 -1.09 -9.10 -11.35
CA SER A 63 -2.09 -8.04 -11.51
C SER A 63 -3.26 -8.28 -10.56
N PRO A 64 -3.95 -7.20 -10.11
CA PRO A 64 -5.21 -7.32 -9.38
C PRO A 64 -6.22 -8.20 -10.12
N LYS A 65 -7.02 -8.95 -9.36
CA LYS A 65 -8.14 -9.76 -9.89
C LYS A 65 -9.42 -8.97 -10.05
N GLY A 66 -9.46 -7.78 -9.46
CA GLY A 66 -10.61 -6.90 -9.49
C GLY A 66 -10.52 -5.89 -8.36
N ASN A 67 -11.60 -5.13 -8.21
CA ASN A 67 -11.78 -4.22 -7.09
C ASN A 67 -13.26 -4.19 -6.69
N VAL A 68 -13.51 -3.86 -5.43
CA VAL A 68 -14.85 -3.66 -4.87
C VAL A 68 -14.87 -2.40 -4.02
N ASN A 69 -15.95 -1.63 -4.09
CA ASN A 69 -16.18 -0.52 -3.18
C ASN A 69 -17.04 -1.01 -2.01
N TYR A 70 -16.50 -0.92 -0.79
CA TYR A 70 -17.19 -1.35 0.43
C TYR A 70 -16.97 -0.34 1.55
N ASN A 71 -18.07 0.10 2.17
CA ASN A 71 -18.11 1.15 3.21
C ASN A 71 -17.37 2.44 2.81
N GLY A 72 -17.49 2.86 1.55
CA GLY A 72 -16.86 4.08 1.05
C GLY A 72 -15.35 3.97 0.78
N HIS A 73 -14.79 2.76 0.88
CA HIS A 73 -13.39 2.49 0.57
C HIS A 73 -13.28 1.55 -0.63
N GLN A 74 -12.32 1.85 -1.51
CA GLN A 74 -11.97 0.95 -2.60
C GLN A 74 -11.03 -0.14 -2.07
N TRP A 75 -11.38 -1.39 -2.34
CA TRP A 75 -10.60 -2.57 -2.00
C TRP A 75 -10.13 -3.24 -3.28
N ILE A 76 -8.86 -3.62 -3.32
CA ILE A 76 -8.22 -4.24 -4.47
C ILE A 76 -7.99 -5.72 -4.14
N ILE A 77 -8.36 -6.60 -5.07
CA ILE A 77 -8.40 -8.04 -4.84
C ILE A 77 -7.16 -8.69 -5.45
N TYR A 78 -6.49 -9.54 -4.67
CA TYR A 78 -5.35 -10.35 -5.09
C TYR A 78 -5.53 -11.81 -4.66
N ASP A 79 -4.79 -12.72 -5.28
CA ASP A 79 -4.77 -14.12 -4.84
C ASP A 79 -3.92 -14.27 -3.58
N ILE A 80 -4.29 -15.19 -2.69
CA ILE A 80 -3.46 -15.53 -1.54
C ILE A 80 -2.09 -16.05 -2.02
N ASN A 81 -1.03 -15.68 -1.29
CA ASN A 81 0.38 -15.86 -1.62
C ASN A 81 0.96 -14.92 -2.69
N ASP A 82 0.15 -14.05 -3.30
CA ASP A 82 0.69 -12.91 -4.03
C ASP A 82 1.50 -12.02 -3.07
N LYS A 83 2.61 -11.47 -3.58
CA LYS A 83 3.42 -10.48 -2.87
C LYS A 83 3.17 -9.10 -3.47
N LEU A 84 2.90 -8.14 -2.60
CA LEU A 84 2.71 -6.75 -2.99
C LEU A 84 3.89 -5.93 -2.48
N GLY A 85 4.53 -5.22 -3.39
CA GLY A 85 5.54 -4.22 -3.03
C GLY A 85 4.85 -2.91 -2.67
N VAL A 86 5.23 -2.31 -1.54
CA VAL A 86 4.91 -0.92 -1.21
C VAL A 86 6.05 -0.05 -1.67
N LYS A 87 5.76 0.91 -2.55
CA LYS A 87 6.76 1.67 -3.30
C LYS A 87 6.51 3.17 -3.22
N LEU A 88 7.57 3.96 -3.39
CA LEU A 88 7.44 5.41 -3.52
C LEU A 88 6.79 5.79 -4.86
N ALA A 89 5.76 6.64 -4.78
CA ALA A 89 5.11 7.21 -5.96
C ALA A 89 5.91 8.42 -6.48
N GLY A 90 6.69 8.22 -7.54
CA GLY A 90 7.58 9.25 -8.11
C GLY A 90 8.88 9.43 -7.33
N ASP A 91 9.83 10.15 -7.93
CA ASP A 91 11.07 10.58 -7.26
C ASP A 91 10.70 11.55 -6.13
N GLN A 92 11.21 11.31 -4.91
CA GLN A 92 10.84 12.06 -3.71
C GLN A 92 12.06 12.38 -2.86
N ASN A 93 12.11 13.60 -2.31
CA ASN A 93 13.09 13.98 -1.30
C ASN A 93 12.55 13.61 0.10
N VAL A 94 12.93 12.44 0.59
CA VAL A 94 12.43 11.84 1.84
C VAL A 94 13.30 12.31 3.02
N PRO A 95 12.73 12.99 4.03
CA PRO A 95 13.50 13.38 5.22
C PRO A 95 13.84 12.16 6.08
N ALA A 96 14.90 12.28 6.88
CA ALA A 96 15.17 11.31 7.94
C ALA A 96 14.05 11.40 9.00
N ASP A 97 13.15 10.43 8.99
CA ASP A 97 11.99 10.36 9.88
C ASP A 97 11.46 8.91 9.96
N VAL A 98 10.47 8.69 10.82
CA VAL A 98 9.72 7.43 10.94
C VAL A 98 8.32 7.64 10.35
N PHE A 99 7.99 6.87 9.32
CA PHE A 99 6.70 6.92 8.62
C PHE A 99 5.86 5.70 9.00
N PRO A 100 4.89 5.82 9.92
CA PRO A 100 4.00 4.72 10.27
C PRO A 100 3.07 4.43 9.09
N MET A 101 2.91 3.15 8.77
CA MET A 101 2.05 2.68 7.69
C MET A 101 1.04 1.68 8.25
N THR A 102 -0.22 1.85 7.84
CA THR A 102 -1.30 0.91 8.09
C THR A 102 -1.92 0.54 6.74
N VAL A 103 -2.35 -0.71 6.60
CA VAL A 103 -3.18 -1.19 5.50
C VAL A 103 -4.30 -2.05 6.09
N ASN A 104 -5.44 -2.10 5.41
CA ASN A 104 -6.56 -2.93 5.79
C ASN A 104 -6.57 -4.17 4.91
N ILE A 105 -6.64 -5.37 5.51
CA ILE A 105 -6.65 -6.64 4.80
C ILE A 105 -7.84 -7.46 5.28
N ALA A 106 -8.57 -8.04 4.35
CA ALA A 106 -9.67 -8.95 4.63
C ALA A 106 -9.61 -10.16 3.69
N ALA A 107 -10.10 -11.32 4.15
CA ALA A 107 -10.38 -12.43 3.25
C ALA A 107 -11.47 -12.00 2.26
N TYR A 108 -11.28 -12.35 0.99
CA TYR A 108 -12.26 -12.06 -0.05
C TYR A 108 -12.81 -13.35 -0.64
N GLN A 109 -14.12 -13.38 -0.82
CA GLN A 109 -14.85 -14.44 -1.49
C GLN A 109 -15.87 -13.79 -2.41
N ALA A 110 -15.80 -14.13 -3.70
CA ALA A 110 -16.77 -13.71 -4.71
C ALA A 110 -18.11 -14.44 -4.55
#